data_AF-A0A2H6ELF0-F1
#
_entry.id   AF-A0A2H6ELF0-F1
#
_cell.length_a   1.000
_cell.length_b   1.000
_cell.length_c   1.000
_cell.angle_alpha   90.00
_cell.angle_beta   90.00
_cell.angle_gamma   90.00
#
_symmetry.space_group_name_H-M   'P 1'
#
loop_
_entity.id
_entity.type
_entity.pdbx_description
1 polymer ?
#
loop_
_entity_poly.entity_id
_entity_poly.type
_entity_poly.pdbx_seq_one_letter_code
_entity_poly.pdbx_strand_id
1 'polypeptide(L)'
;MKLKYKVLSGFLILAIMLIIAGTWSILQVRFFGNQLEEIISNNYEKIESVKSLREYLISTDRNIFLSYFAGNKFEEFKRDNNSLKLLIQSYRKKNTGKIEDSLLNIVEKSFDEYILSWKNGDGQALNGNKIEWYNSNIAPLYNKTFLSVENLINYDTQTFLKTSSNIRNISKRATIPGIVAIIAAIVFALLFNYFANHYIIKPIDTLRKQVDDFISKGIPLKFNPLTDDEIAKLAESIYLLTSRVNIDEKS
;
A
#
# COMPACT_ATOMS: atom_id res chain seq x y z
N MET A 1 32.66 -15.36 29.73
CA MET A 1 31.76 -14.18 29.75
C MET A 1 30.91 -14.23 31.00
N LYS A 2 30.75 -13.11 31.71
CA LYS A 2 29.86 -13.04 32.88
C LYS A 2 28.41 -13.38 32.50
N LEU A 3 27.72 -14.19 33.30
CA LEU A 3 26.33 -14.63 33.16
C LEU A 3 25.38 -13.45 32.95
N LYS A 4 25.60 -12.35 33.68
CA LYS A 4 24.87 -11.10 33.49
C LYS A 4 24.92 -10.62 32.03
N TYR A 5 26.10 -10.67 31.40
CA TYR A 5 26.23 -10.26 30.00
C TYR A 5 25.64 -11.28 29.02
N LYS A 6 25.67 -12.60 29.31
CA LYS A 6 24.98 -13.63 28.48
C LYS A 6 23.46 -13.43 28.46
N VAL A 7 22.86 -13.18 29.63
CA VAL A 7 21.41 -12.95 29.74
C VAL A 7 21.05 -11.62 29.08
N LEU A 8 21.78 -10.56 29.44
CA LEU A 8 21.52 -9.22 28.91
C LEU A 8 21.71 -9.17 27.39
N SER A 9 22.70 -9.87 26.83
CA SER A 9 22.90 -9.91 25.37
C SER A 9 21.75 -10.56 24.63
N GLY A 10 21.15 -11.62 25.18
CA GLY A 10 20.01 -12.27 24.52
C GLY A 10 18.75 -11.40 24.55
N PHE A 11 18.47 -10.74 25.68
CA PHE A 11 17.38 -9.76 25.75
C PHE A 11 17.65 -8.53 24.89
N LEU A 12 18.90 -8.07 24.80
CA LEU A 12 19.29 -6.94 23.96
C LEU A 12 19.07 -7.27 22.48
N ILE A 13 19.43 -8.48 22.04
CA ILE A 13 19.18 -8.93 20.66
C ILE A 13 17.68 -8.97 20.37
N LEU A 14 16.87 -9.52 21.28
CA LEU A 14 15.41 -9.52 21.13
C LEU A 14 14.84 -8.11 21.02
N ALA A 15 15.30 -7.18 21.87
CA ALA A 15 14.88 -5.78 21.83
C ALA A 15 15.27 -5.10 20.50
N ILE A 16 16.49 -5.31 20.03
CA ILE A 16 16.96 -4.79 18.73
C ILE A 16 16.14 -5.37 17.58
N MET A 17 15.87 -6.67 17.59
CA MET A 17 15.03 -7.32 16.57
C MET A 17 13.61 -6.72 16.55
N LEU A 18 13.00 -6.48 17.72
CA LEU A 18 11.69 -5.85 17.82
C LEU A 18 11.70 -4.42 17.27
N ILE A 19 12.73 -3.64 17.58
CA ILE A 19 12.87 -2.26 17.07
C ILE A 19 13.01 -2.27 15.55
N ILE A 20 13.85 -3.15 15.00
CA ILE A 20 14.04 -3.27 13.54
C ILE A 20 12.73 -3.70 12.88
N ALA A 21 12.05 -4.73 13.40
CA ALA A 21 10.78 -5.21 12.86
C ALA A 21 9.68 -4.15 12.94
N GLY A 22 9.56 -3.46 14.08
CA GLY A 22 8.58 -2.38 14.26
C GLY A 22 8.84 -1.19 13.35
N THR A 23 10.09 -0.75 13.25
CA THR A 23 10.49 0.33 12.34
C THR A 23 10.23 -0.05 10.89
N TRP A 24 10.60 -1.27 10.50
CA TRP A 24 10.36 -1.77 9.16
C TRP A 24 8.87 -1.80 8.81
N SER A 25 8.03 -2.28 9.74
CA SER A 25 6.58 -2.30 9.59
C SER A 25 6.00 -0.90 9.34
N ILE A 26 6.45 0.11 10.11
CA ILE A 26 6.01 1.50 9.94
C ILE A 26 6.40 2.04 8.57
N LEU A 27 7.65 1.81 8.13
CA LEU A 27 8.12 2.24 6.81
C LEU A 27 7.31 1.58 5.68
N GLN A 28 7.04 0.29 5.82
CA GLN A 28 6.27 -0.49 4.84
C GLN A 28 4.84 0.02 4.70
N VAL A 29 4.14 0.31 5.81
CA VAL A 29 2.78 0.85 5.79
C VAL A 29 2.76 2.23 5.13
N ARG A 30 3.71 3.10 5.44
CA ARG A 30 3.81 4.44 4.82
C ARG A 30 4.07 4.36 3.32
N PHE A 31 5.02 3.52 2.90
CA PHE A 31 5.34 3.32 1.49
C PHE A 31 4.15 2.79 0.68
N PHE A 32 3.36 1.88 1.28
CA PHE A 32 2.15 1.36 0.65
C PHE A 32 1.03 2.41 0.61
N GLY A 33 0.82 3.15 1.69
CA GLY A 33 -0.20 4.21 1.78
C GLY A 33 -0.02 5.27 0.70
N ASN A 34 1.20 5.82 0.58
CA ASN A 34 1.48 6.89 -0.39
C ASN A 34 1.28 6.42 -1.85
N GLN A 35 1.74 5.22 -2.20
CA GLN A 35 1.55 4.69 -3.55
C GLN A 35 0.10 4.36 -3.86
N LEU A 36 -0.63 3.84 -2.87
CA LEU A 36 -2.06 3.54 -3.03
C LEU A 36 -2.85 4.83 -3.27
N GLU A 37 -2.58 5.87 -2.48
CA GLU A 37 -3.20 7.18 -2.60
C GLU A 37 -2.89 7.82 -3.95
N GLU A 38 -1.63 7.84 -4.37
CA GLU A 38 -1.23 8.40 -5.66
C GLU A 38 -1.92 7.68 -6.83
N ILE A 39 -1.96 6.34 -6.82
CA ILE A 39 -2.60 5.57 -7.89
C ILE A 39 -4.12 5.80 -7.88
N ILE A 40 -4.78 5.78 -6.72
CA ILE A 40 -6.23 5.95 -6.65
C ILE A 40 -6.62 7.38 -7.02
N SER A 41 -5.98 8.39 -6.43
CA SER A 41 -6.30 9.79 -6.66
C SER A 41 -6.07 10.17 -8.12
N ASN A 42 -4.90 9.83 -8.69
CA ASN A 42 -4.61 10.17 -10.08
C ASN A 42 -5.59 9.52 -11.06
N ASN A 43 -5.94 8.25 -10.87
CA ASN A 43 -6.90 7.58 -11.75
C ASN A 43 -8.33 8.10 -11.56
N TYR A 44 -8.74 8.38 -10.32
CA TYR A 44 -10.04 8.99 -10.03
C TYR A 44 -10.17 10.36 -10.68
N GLU A 45 -9.20 11.25 -10.48
CA GLU A 45 -9.18 12.57 -11.09
C GLU A 45 -9.11 12.53 -12.62
N LYS A 46 -8.42 11.52 -13.19
CA LYS A 46 -8.37 11.31 -14.64
C LYS A 46 -9.76 10.96 -15.19
N ILE A 47 -10.43 9.98 -14.59
CA ILE A 47 -11.81 9.59 -14.97
C ILE A 47 -12.76 10.78 -14.82
N GLU A 48 -12.63 11.54 -13.73
CA GLU A 48 -13.47 12.71 -13.49
C GLU A 48 -13.26 13.80 -14.56
N SER A 49 -12.01 14.00 -15.01
CA SER A 49 -11.71 14.94 -16.09
C SER A 49 -12.43 14.56 -17.40
N VAL A 50 -12.57 13.26 -17.71
CA VAL A 50 -13.33 12.81 -18.89
C VAL A 50 -14.84 12.95 -18.68
N LYS A 51 -15.35 12.73 -17.47
CA LYS A 51 -16.77 12.99 -17.18
C LYS A 51 -17.11 14.47 -17.34
N SER A 52 -16.22 15.39 -16.96
CA SER A 52 -16.41 16.82 -17.22
C SER A 52 -16.45 17.13 -18.73
N LEU A 53 -15.70 16.41 -19.58
CA LEU A 53 -15.83 16.51 -21.04
C LEU A 53 -17.23 16.07 -21.53
N ARG A 54 -17.78 15.01 -20.95
CA ARG A 54 -19.14 14.56 -21.26
C ARG A 54 -20.20 15.56 -20.81
N GLU A 55 -20.08 16.10 -19.61
CA GLU A 55 -20.99 17.12 -19.09
C GLU A 55 -20.94 18.39 -19.95
N TYR A 56 -19.74 18.80 -20.36
CA TYR A 56 -19.55 19.88 -21.32
C TYR A 56 -20.27 19.57 -22.64
N LEU A 57 -20.11 18.37 -23.21
CA LEU A 57 -20.81 17.95 -24.44
C LEU A 57 -22.33 18.03 -24.28
N ILE A 58 -22.89 17.48 -23.21
CA ILE A 58 -24.34 17.48 -22.95
C ILE A 58 -24.86 18.90 -22.78
N SER A 59 -24.13 19.74 -22.04
CA SER A 59 -24.51 21.15 -21.85
C SER A 59 -24.43 21.92 -23.17
N THR A 60 -23.40 21.67 -23.97
CA THR A 60 -23.20 22.26 -25.31
C THR A 60 -24.36 21.90 -26.23
N ASP A 61 -24.75 20.63 -26.30
CA ASP A 61 -25.85 20.15 -27.14
C ASP A 61 -27.19 20.75 -26.72
N ARG A 62 -27.46 20.80 -25.41
CA ARG A 62 -28.63 21.49 -24.87
C ARG A 62 -28.65 22.97 -25.25
N ASN A 63 -27.52 23.66 -25.15
CA ASN A 63 -27.43 25.09 -25.48
C ASN A 63 -27.60 25.33 -26.98
N ILE A 64 -27.04 24.46 -27.82
CA ILE A 64 -27.25 24.47 -29.27
C ILE A 64 -28.75 24.32 -29.57
N PHE A 65 -29.38 23.28 -29.01
CA PHE A 65 -30.80 23.03 -29.17
C PHE A 65 -31.64 24.23 -28.73
N LEU A 66 -31.40 24.78 -27.53
CA LEU A 66 -32.13 25.94 -27.03
C LEU A 66 -31.91 27.20 -27.89
N SER A 67 -30.67 27.48 -28.30
CA SER A 67 -30.39 28.64 -29.16
C SER A 67 -31.14 28.55 -30.49
N TYR A 68 -31.18 27.35 -31.07
CA TYR A 68 -31.76 27.10 -32.37
C TYR A 68 -33.30 27.12 -32.37
N PHE A 69 -33.91 26.55 -31.32
CA PHE A 69 -35.37 26.39 -31.21
C PHE A 69 -36.05 27.51 -30.40
N ALA A 70 -35.38 28.08 -29.40
CA ALA A 70 -35.93 29.17 -28.56
C ALA A 70 -35.51 30.58 -29.03
N GLY A 71 -34.62 30.70 -30.02
CA GLY A 71 -34.25 31.98 -30.64
C GLY A 71 -33.31 32.86 -29.79
N ASN A 72 -32.68 32.30 -28.75
CA ASN A 72 -31.70 33.02 -27.94
C ASN A 72 -30.37 33.21 -28.70
N LYS A 73 -29.78 34.40 -28.58
CA LYS A 73 -28.61 34.84 -29.37
C LYS A 73 -27.35 34.00 -29.07
N PHE A 74 -26.81 33.47 -30.16
CA PHE A 74 -25.49 32.90 -30.46
C PHE A 74 -24.24 33.37 -29.65
N GLU A 75 -24.27 34.52 -28.96
CA GLU A 75 -23.07 35.14 -28.39
C GLU A 75 -22.45 34.36 -27.21
N GLU A 76 -23.22 33.53 -26.51
CA GLU A 76 -22.69 32.72 -25.40
C GLU A 76 -21.79 31.56 -25.89
N PHE A 77 -22.04 31.01 -27.08
CA PHE A 77 -21.31 29.85 -27.61
C PHE A 77 -19.88 30.18 -28.07
N LYS A 78 -19.66 31.40 -28.60
CA LYS A 78 -18.33 31.87 -29.00
C LYS A 78 -17.37 31.99 -27.82
N ARG A 79 -17.91 32.03 -26.59
CA ARG A 79 -17.18 32.18 -25.33
C ARG A 79 -16.69 30.84 -24.75
N ASP A 80 -17.26 29.71 -25.15
CA ASP A 80 -17.10 28.42 -24.44
C ASP A 80 -16.07 27.46 -25.04
N ASN A 81 -15.54 27.74 -26.25
CA ASN A 81 -14.52 26.88 -26.88
C ASN A 81 -13.20 26.82 -26.08
N ASN A 82 -12.95 27.82 -25.22
CA ASN A 82 -11.84 27.79 -24.27
C ASN A 82 -12.04 26.74 -23.17
N SER A 83 -13.28 26.52 -22.70
CA SER A 83 -13.59 25.54 -21.66
C SER A 83 -13.28 24.13 -22.13
N LEU A 84 -13.68 23.76 -23.35
CA LEU A 84 -13.33 22.48 -23.97
C LEU A 84 -11.81 22.28 -24.03
N LYS A 85 -11.08 23.30 -24.50
CA LYS A 85 -9.62 23.26 -24.60
C LYS A 85 -8.97 23.08 -23.23
N LEU A 86 -9.47 23.75 -22.19
CA LEU A 86 -8.97 23.61 -20.82
C LEU A 86 -9.24 22.21 -20.25
N LEU A 87 -10.40 21.63 -20.53
CA LEU A 87 -10.74 20.27 -20.11
C LEU A 87 -9.84 19.23 -20.78
N ILE A 88 -9.65 19.34 -22.10
CA ILE A 88 -8.73 18.48 -22.87
C ILE A 88 -7.30 18.59 -22.34
N GLN A 89 -6.82 19.81 -22.09
CA GLN A 89 -5.48 20.02 -21.54
C GLN A 89 -5.35 19.44 -20.12
N SER A 90 -6.38 19.57 -19.29
CA SER A 90 -6.40 19.03 -17.93
C SER A 90 -6.34 17.51 -17.94
N TYR A 91 -7.06 16.87 -18.86
CA TYR A 91 -6.95 15.43 -19.08
C TYR A 91 -5.56 15.04 -19.59
N ARG A 92 -5.04 15.72 -20.61
CA ARG A 92 -3.74 15.43 -21.23
C ARG A 92 -2.58 15.54 -20.24
N LYS A 93 -2.63 16.46 -19.28
CA LYS A 93 -1.62 16.58 -18.20
C LYS A 93 -1.57 15.35 -17.28
N LYS A 94 -2.70 14.67 -17.12
CA LYS A 94 -2.85 13.46 -16.29
C LYS A 94 -2.70 12.18 -17.11
N ASN A 95 -2.72 12.29 -18.43
CA ASN A 95 -2.60 11.14 -19.32
C ASN A 95 -1.15 10.65 -19.37
N THR A 96 -0.97 9.33 -19.36
CA THR A 96 0.35 8.68 -19.34
C THR A 96 0.49 7.60 -20.42
N GLY A 97 -0.54 7.33 -21.22
CA GLY A 97 -0.56 6.20 -22.15
C GLY A 97 -0.91 6.55 -23.60
N LYS A 98 -0.29 5.79 -24.53
CA LYS A 98 -0.45 5.97 -25.98
C LYS A 98 -1.86 5.63 -26.48
N ILE A 99 -2.54 4.70 -25.82
CA ILE A 99 -3.90 4.29 -26.19
C ILE A 99 -4.88 5.39 -25.78
N GLU A 100 -4.74 5.91 -24.55
CA GLU A 100 -5.48 7.07 -24.08
C GLU A 100 -5.29 8.29 -24.97
N ASP A 101 -4.06 8.58 -25.41
CA ASP A 101 -3.80 9.69 -26.35
C ASP A 101 -4.53 9.47 -27.69
N SER A 102 -4.57 8.23 -28.18
CA SER A 102 -5.26 7.90 -29.42
C SER A 102 -6.78 8.08 -29.28
N LEU A 103 -7.35 7.64 -28.15
CA LEU A 103 -8.77 7.82 -27.84
C LEU A 103 -9.12 9.31 -27.64
N LEU A 104 -8.26 10.07 -26.94
CA LEU A 104 -8.42 11.51 -26.78
C LEU A 104 -8.40 12.23 -28.12
N ASN A 105 -7.50 11.89 -29.04
CA ASN A 105 -7.47 12.50 -30.37
C ASN A 105 -8.75 12.20 -31.17
N ILE A 106 -9.37 11.02 -30.99
CA ILE A 106 -10.68 10.70 -31.59
C ILE A 106 -11.79 11.58 -30.99
N VAL A 107 -11.76 11.79 -29.67
CA VAL A 107 -12.68 12.70 -28.97
C VAL A 107 -12.53 14.13 -29.49
N GLU A 108 -11.29 14.66 -29.53
CA GLU A 108 -10.98 16.01 -30.03
C GLU A 108 -11.50 16.20 -31.46
N LYS A 109 -11.20 15.25 -32.36
CA LYS A 109 -11.66 15.30 -33.75
C LYS A 109 -13.18 15.27 -33.86
N SER A 110 -13.85 14.45 -33.05
CA SER A 110 -15.32 14.34 -33.08
C SER A 110 -15.99 15.62 -32.56
N PHE A 111 -15.43 16.24 -31.52
CA PHE A 111 -15.84 17.56 -31.05
C PHE A 111 -15.66 18.63 -32.14
N ASP A 112 -14.49 18.69 -32.79
CA ASP A 112 -14.23 19.66 -33.84
C ASP A 112 -15.25 19.52 -34.99
N GLU A 113 -15.51 18.28 -35.45
CA GLU A 113 -16.53 18.00 -36.48
C GLU A 113 -17.93 18.45 -36.05
N TYR A 114 -18.32 18.16 -34.81
CA TYR A 114 -19.62 18.54 -34.24
C TYR A 114 -19.78 20.07 -34.16
N ILE A 115 -18.80 20.76 -33.60
CA ILE A 115 -18.81 22.22 -33.42
C ILE A 115 -18.75 22.94 -34.77
N LEU A 116 -17.98 22.43 -35.74
CA LEU A 116 -17.91 22.99 -37.09
C LEU A 116 -19.22 22.82 -37.85
N SER A 117 -19.85 21.64 -37.78
CA SER A 117 -21.16 21.39 -38.41
C SER A 117 -22.22 22.36 -37.90
N TRP A 118 -22.26 22.57 -36.58
CA TRP A 118 -23.14 23.56 -35.98
C TRP A 118 -22.87 24.98 -36.48
N LYS A 119 -21.60 25.45 -36.44
CA LYS A 119 -21.23 26.80 -36.89
C LYS A 119 -21.57 27.08 -38.36
N ASN A 120 -21.45 26.07 -39.23
CA ASN A 120 -21.76 26.20 -40.65
C ASN A 120 -23.27 26.07 -40.94
N GLY A 121 -24.03 25.49 -40.01
CA GLY A 121 -25.44 25.17 -40.13
C GLY A 121 -26.41 26.35 -40.00
N ASP A 122 -25.98 27.41 -39.31
CA ASP A 122 -26.79 28.58 -38.96
C ASP A 122 -27.44 29.24 -40.20
N GLY A 123 -26.79 29.17 -41.37
CA GLY A 123 -27.31 29.77 -42.61
C GLY A 123 -28.31 28.91 -43.41
N GLN A 124 -28.27 27.58 -43.33
CA GLN A 124 -29.12 26.70 -44.15
C GLN A 124 -30.45 26.37 -43.48
N ALA A 125 -30.46 26.39 -42.15
CA ALA A 125 -31.55 25.89 -41.35
C ALA A 125 -32.65 26.96 -41.10
N LEU A 126 -32.33 28.24 -41.36
CA LEU A 126 -33.27 29.37 -41.38
C LEU A 126 -34.33 29.29 -42.49
N ASN A 127 -34.08 28.52 -43.55
CA ASN A 127 -34.95 28.44 -44.74
C ASN A 127 -35.78 27.13 -44.82
N GLY A 128 -35.66 26.21 -43.84
CA GLY A 128 -36.27 24.87 -43.88
C GLY A 128 -36.76 24.33 -42.53
N ASN A 129 -37.12 23.05 -42.46
CA ASN A 129 -37.57 22.40 -41.23
C ASN A 129 -36.40 22.25 -40.23
N LYS A 130 -36.43 23.08 -39.18
CA LYS A 130 -35.43 23.13 -38.12
C LYS A 130 -35.16 21.77 -37.45
N ILE A 131 -36.21 20.99 -37.20
CA ILE A 131 -36.10 19.69 -36.53
C ILE A 131 -35.41 18.67 -37.42
N GLU A 132 -35.81 18.61 -38.69
CA GLU A 132 -35.23 17.70 -39.68
C GLU A 132 -33.75 18.01 -39.90
N TRP A 133 -33.41 19.29 -40.05
CA TRP A 133 -32.03 19.71 -40.20
C TRP A 133 -31.17 19.31 -38.99
N TYR A 134 -31.64 19.53 -37.76
CA TYR A 134 -30.92 19.12 -36.54
C TYR A 134 -30.71 17.60 -36.49
N ASN A 135 -31.77 16.83 -36.72
CA ASN A 135 -31.74 15.37 -36.65
C ASN A 135 -30.82 14.76 -37.72
N SER A 136 -30.70 15.38 -38.89
CA SER A 136 -29.85 14.88 -39.97
C SER A 136 -28.40 15.34 -39.89
N ASN A 137 -28.11 16.52 -39.33
CA ASN A 137 -26.78 17.14 -39.41
C ASN A 137 -26.05 17.27 -38.08
N ILE A 138 -26.78 17.38 -36.96
CA ILE A 138 -26.21 17.64 -35.63
C ILE A 138 -26.31 16.41 -34.73
N ALA A 139 -27.50 15.80 -34.62
CA ALA A 139 -27.72 14.63 -33.76
C ALA A 139 -26.77 13.44 -34.03
N PRO A 140 -26.41 13.09 -35.28
CA PRO A 140 -25.46 12.00 -35.55
C PRO A 140 -24.05 12.33 -35.07
N LEU A 141 -23.62 13.59 -35.20
CA LEU A 141 -22.30 14.08 -34.76
C LEU A 141 -22.23 14.18 -33.23
N TYR A 142 -23.30 14.63 -32.58
CA TYR A 142 -23.43 14.56 -31.13
C TYR A 142 -23.28 13.12 -30.64
N ASN A 143 -24.04 12.17 -31.22
CA ASN A 143 -23.99 10.78 -30.80
C ASN A 143 -22.61 10.16 -31.03
N LYS A 144 -21.96 10.46 -32.17
CA LYS A 144 -20.56 10.05 -32.43
C LYS A 144 -19.61 10.57 -31.36
N THR A 145 -19.72 11.86 -31.02
CA THR A 145 -18.87 12.50 -30.00
C THR A 145 -19.13 11.89 -28.63
N PHE A 146 -20.40 11.71 -28.27
CA PHE A 146 -20.82 11.09 -27.01
C PHE A 146 -20.24 9.69 -26.85
N LEU A 147 -20.37 8.84 -27.87
CA LEU A 147 -19.80 7.49 -27.87
C LEU A 147 -18.26 7.51 -27.77
N SER A 148 -17.58 8.47 -28.41
CA SER A 148 -16.13 8.60 -28.28
C SER A 148 -15.69 8.94 -26.86
N VAL A 149 -16.43 9.83 -26.17
CA VAL A 149 -16.18 10.19 -24.77
C VAL A 149 -16.49 9.02 -23.84
N GLU A 150 -17.62 8.33 -24.04
CA GLU A 150 -17.97 7.12 -23.28
C GLU A 150 -16.94 6.00 -23.43
N ASN A 151 -16.40 5.80 -24.65
CA ASN A 151 -15.32 4.85 -24.88
C ASN A 151 -14.06 5.20 -24.08
N LEU A 152 -13.71 6.49 -23.98
CA LEU A 152 -12.59 6.95 -23.17
C LEU A 152 -12.84 6.72 -21.66
N ILE A 153 -14.04 7.04 -21.18
CA ILE A 153 -14.45 6.78 -19.77
C ILE A 153 -14.38 5.28 -19.46
N ASN A 154 -14.90 4.44 -20.35
CA ASN A 154 -14.90 2.99 -20.17
C ASN A 154 -13.48 2.44 -20.17
N TYR A 155 -12.62 2.91 -21.08
CA TYR A 155 -11.22 2.52 -21.13
C TYR A 155 -10.48 2.90 -19.84
N ASP A 156 -10.61 4.15 -19.38
CA ASP A 156 -9.97 4.61 -18.15
C ASP A 156 -10.50 3.89 -16.91
N THR A 157 -11.81 3.63 -16.84
CA THR A 157 -12.42 2.87 -15.74
C THR A 157 -11.92 1.44 -15.72
N GLN A 158 -11.87 0.75 -16.86
CA GLN A 158 -11.34 -0.62 -16.94
C GLN A 158 -9.85 -0.68 -16.59
N THR A 159 -9.07 0.30 -17.04
CA THR A 159 -7.65 0.41 -16.72
C THR A 159 -7.46 0.62 -15.23
N PHE A 160 -8.26 1.50 -14.60
CA PHE A 160 -8.24 1.69 -13.15
C PHE A 160 -8.62 0.42 -12.38
N LEU A 161 -9.64 -0.32 -12.81
CA LEU A 161 -10.03 -1.59 -12.18
C LEU A 161 -8.92 -2.65 -12.27
N LYS A 162 -8.28 -2.76 -13.44
CA LYS A 162 -7.11 -3.65 -13.63
C LYS A 162 -5.95 -3.24 -12.71
N THR A 163 -5.60 -1.95 -12.67
CA THR A 163 -4.56 -1.43 -11.79
C THR A 163 -4.90 -1.67 -10.32
N SER A 164 -6.14 -1.44 -9.89
CA SER A 164 -6.61 -1.71 -8.52
C SER A 164 -6.48 -3.20 -8.15
N SER A 165 -6.79 -4.10 -9.09
CA SER A 165 -6.57 -5.54 -8.88
C SER A 165 -5.08 -5.90 -8.73
N ASN A 166 -4.20 -5.22 -9.47
CA ASN A 166 -2.76 -5.39 -9.37
C ASN A 166 -2.22 -4.85 -8.05
N ILE A 167 -2.76 -3.72 -7.55
CA ILE A 167 -2.42 -3.17 -6.24
C ILE A 167 -2.69 -4.20 -5.13
N ARG A 168 -3.78 -4.97 -5.22
CA ARG A 168 -4.05 -6.04 -4.27
C ARG A 168 -2.94 -7.11 -4.25
N ASN A 169 -2.35 -7.42 -5.41
CA ASN A 169 -1.22 -8.35 -5.50
C ASN A 169 0.08 -7.72 -4.99
N ILE A 170 0.31 -6.44 -5.27
CA ILE A 170 1.46 -5.68 -4.75
C ILE A 170 1.39 -5.61 -3.22
N SER A 171 0.21 -5.33 -2.66
CA SER A 171 -0.05 -5.30 -1.21
C SER A 171 0.32 -6.63 -0.55
N LYS A 172 -0.11 -7.77 -1.14
CA LYS A 172 0.27 -9.10 -0.64
C LYS A 172 1.78 -9.32 -0.64
N ARG A 173 2.48 -8.91 -1.70
CA ARG A 173 3.94 -9.07 -1.81
C ARG A 173 4.70 -8.14 -0.87
N ALA A 174 4.21 -6.91 -0.68
CA ALA A 174 4.78 -5.94 0.23
C ALA A 174 4.79 -6.43 1.68
N THR A 175 3.82 -7.28 2.07
CA THR A 175 3.69 -7.85 3.42
C THR A 175 4.63 -9.03 3.72
N ILE A 176 5.23 -9.65 2.70
CA ILE A 176 6.10 -10.83 2.88
C ILE A 176 7.30 -10.56 3.80
N PRO A 177 8.08 -9.47 3.65
CA PRO A 177 9.20 -9.18 4.54
C PRO A 177 8.79 -9.05 6.01
N GLY A 178 7.63 -8.45 6.29
CA GLY A 178 7.08 -8.36 7.64
C GLY A 178 6.73 -9.73 8.24
N ILE A 179 6.09 -10.60 7.46
CA ILE A 179 5.77 -11.98 7.87
C ILE A 179 7.06 -12.75 8.18
N VAL A 180 8.07 -12.65 7.32
CA VAL A 180 9.37 -13.30 7.52
C VAL A 180 10.03 -12.80 8.81
N ALA A 181 9.98 -11.50 9.09
CA ALA A 181 10.51 -10.92 10.32
C ALA A 181 9.80 -11.46 11.57
N ILE A 182 8.48 -11.60 11.54
CA ILE A 182 7.70 -12.18 12.65
C ILE A 182 8.09 -13.64 12.89
N ILE A 183 8.17 -14.46 11.83
CA ILE A 183 8.58 -15.86 11.93
C ILE A 183 10.00 -15.96 12.51
N ALA A 184 10.93 -15.14 12.03
CA ALA A 184 12.29 -15.10 12.53
C ALA A 184 12.35 -14.73 14.02
N ALA A 185 11.53 -13.76 14.46
CA ALA A 185 11.44 -13.38 15.87
C ALA A 185 10.92 -14.54 16.75
N ILE A 186 9.92 -15.29 16.27
CA ILE A 186 9.39 -16.47 16.98
C ILE A 186 10.46 -17.55 17.12
N VAL A 187 11.14 -17.89 16.02
CA VAL A 187 12.23 -18.88 16.03
C VAL A 187 13.35 -18.46 16.99
N PHE A 188 13.71 -17.18 16.96
CA PHE A 188 14.75 -16.65 17.84
C PHE A 188 14.34 -16.70 19.32
N ALA A 189 13.08 -16.38 19.64
CA ALA A 189 12.56 -16.48 21.00
C ALA A 189 12.58 -17.93 21.52
N LEU A 190 12.25 -18.91 20.67
CA LEU A 190 12.33 -20.34 21.02
C LEU A 190 13.77 -20.78 21.27
N LEU A 191 14.72 -20.38 20.40
CA LEU A 191 16.14 -20.67 20.60
C LEU A 191 16.69 -20.03 21.86
N PHE A 192 16.34 -18.77 22.13
CA PHE A 192 16.74 -18.08 23.35
C PHE A 192 16.22 -18.80 24.60
N ASN A 193 14.95 -19.21 24.60
CA ASN A 193 14.37 -20.00 25.69
C ASN A 193 15.13 -21.32 25.88
N TYR A 194 15.39 -22.06 24.80
CA TYR A 194 16.18 -23.29 24.84
C TYR A 194 17.56 -23.08 25.47
N PHE A 195 18.30 -22.05 25.04
CA PHE A 195 19.62 -21.75 25.57
C PHE A 195 19.58 -21.28 27.02
N ALA A 196 18.62 -20.44 27.40
CA ALA A 196 18.43 -20.03 28.78
C ALA A 196 18.14 -21.24 29.69
N ASN A 197 17.28 -22.16 29.23
CA ASN A 197 16.98 -23.37 29.97
C ASN A 197 18.21 -24.28 30.11
N HIS A 198 18.95 -24.49 29.03
CA HIS A 198 20.10 -25.40 29.00
C HIS A 198 21.31 -24.87 29.79
N TYR A 199 21.67 -23.60 29.62
CA TYR A 199 22.89 -23.03 30.19
C TYR A 199 22.70 -22.30 31.53
N ILE A 200 21.46 -22.00 31.93
CA ILE A 200 21.19 -21.24 33.16
C ILE A 200 20.28 -22.03 34.09
N ILE A 201 19.06 -22.36 33.65
CA ILE A 201 18.04 -22.95 34.53
C ILE A 201 18.46 -24.37 34.97
N LYS A 202 18.86 -25.24 34.04
CA LYS A 202 19.26 -26.62 34.37
C LYS A 202 20.47 -26.71 35.30
N PRO A 203 21.58 -25.98 35.09
CA PRO A 203 22.70 -25.96 36.03
C PRO A 203 22.30 -25.49 37.43
N ILE A 204 21.47 -24.44 37.54
CA ILE A 204 20.96 -23.93 38.83
C ILE A 204 20.10 -24.99 39.53
N ASP A 205 19.15 -25.62 38.82
CA ASP A 205 18.29 -26.67 39.39
C ASP A 205 19.10 -27.90 39.83
N THR A 206 20.12 -28.26 39.05
CA THR A 206 21.04 -29.36 39.40
C THR A 206 21.83 -29.05 40.65
N LEU A 207 22.40 -27.84 40.74
CA LEU A 207 23.15 -27.39 41.92
C LEU A 207 22.25 -27.34 43.16
N ARG A 208 21.00 -26.85 43.03
CA ARG A 208 20.00 -26.86 44.10
C ARG A 208 19.75 -28.27 44.62
N LYS A 209 19.47 -29.22 43.73
CA LYS A 209 19.24 -30.63 44.09
C LYS A 209 20.44 -31.26 44.79
N GLN A 210 21.65 -30.99 44.32
CA GLN A 210 22.88 -31.50 44.94
C GLN A 210 23.09 -30.94 46.35
N VAL A 211 22.75 -29.67 46.58
CA VAL A 211 22.77 -29.08 47.92
C VAL A 211 21.72 -29.71 48.83
N ASP A 212 20.48 -29.89 48.34
CA ASP A 212 19.41 -30.57 49.10
C ASP A 212 19.80 -32.02 49.46
N ASP A 213 20.41 -32.76 48.53
CA ASP A 213 20.89 -34.13 48.77
C ASP A 213 22.05 -34.18 49.76
N PHE A 214 22.94 -33.19 49.76
CA PHE A 214 24.00 -33.07 50.77
C PHE A 214 23.40 -32.83 52.16
N ILE A 215 22.47 -31.87 52.29
CA ILE A 215 21.85 -31.53 53.59
C ILE A 215 20.99 -32.67 54.13
N SER A 216 20.21 -33.34 53.27
CA SER A 216 19.23 -34.35 53.71
C SER A 216 19.80 -35.77 53.83
N LYS A 217 20.81 -36.12 53.03
CA LYS A 217 21.32 -37.49 52.90
C LYS A 217 22.84 -37.62 53.07
N GLY A 218 23.56 -36.51 53.27
CA GLY A 218 25.02 -36.51 53.38
C GLY A 218 25.76 -36.88 52.09
N ILE A 219 25.09 -36.83 50.93
CA ILE A 219 25.69 -37.22 49.65
C ILE A 219 26.64 -36.10 49.19
N PRO A 220 27.94 -36.39 48.93
CA PRO A 220 28.89 -35.35 48.53
C PRO A 220 28.55 -34.76 47.17
N LEU A 221 28.71 -33.44 47.03
CA LEU A 221 28.52 -32.74 45.77
C LEU A 221 29.49 -33.24 44.70
N LYS A 222 28.98 -33.38 43.47
CA LYS A 222 29.80 -33.69 42.28
C LYS A 222 30.08 -32.41 41.52
N PHE A 223 31.33 -31.95 41.55
CA PHE A 223 31.75 -30.79 40.77
C PHE A 223 31.94 -31.18 39.30
N ASN A 224 30.99 -30.77 38.45
CA ASN A 224 31.11 -30.89 36.99
C ASN A 224 30.48 -29.66 36.30
N PRO A 225 31.17 -28.52 36.27
CA PRO A 225 30.63 -27.30 35.68
C PRO A 225 30.51 -27.44 34.16
N LEU A 226 29.30 -27.19 33.63
CA LEU A 226 29.02 -27.14 32.19
C LEU A 226 29.44 -25.81 31.54
N THR A 227 29.66 -24.77 32.34
CA THR A 227 29.98 -23.41 31.90
C THR A 227 31.15 -22.86 32.71
N ASP A 228 31.78 -21.78 32.22
CA ASP A 228 32.87 -21.09 32.92
C ASP A 228 32.42 -19.66 33.31
N ASP A 229 31.26 -19.60 33.97
CA ASP A 229 30.59 -18.37 34.40
C ASP A 229 30.26 -18.39 35.91
N GLU A 230 29.49 -17.42 36.37
CA GLU A 230 29.16 -17.20 37.79
C GLU A 230 28.48 -18.43 38.41
N ILE A 231 27.76 -19.24 37.63
CA ILE A 231 27.16 -20.49 38.13
C ILE A 231 28.24 -21.49 38.48
N ALA A 232 29.30 -21.60 37.66
CA ALA A 232 30.42 -22.49 37.92
C ALA A 232 31.23 -22.06 39.14
N LYS A 233 31.47 -20.75 39.29
CA LYS A 233 32.13 -20.18 40.47
C LYS A 233 31.31 -20.40 41.75
N LEU A 234 29.98 -20.30 41.66
CA LEU A 234 29.09 -20.61 42.77
C LEU A 234 29.14 -22.10 43.12
N ALA A 235 29.09 -22.98 42.12
CA ALA A 235 29.22 -24.42 42.31
C ALA A 235 30.56 -24.81 42.96
N GLU A 236 31.66 -24.17 42.55
CA GLU A 236 33.00 -24.36 43.12
C GLU A 236 33.04 -23.92 44.59
N SER A 237 32.50 -22.74 44.90
CA SER A 237 32.45 -22.21 46.26
C SER A 237 31.65 -23.11 47.20
N ILE A 238 30.50 -23.62 46.74
CA ILE A 238 29.67 -24.57 47.49
C ILE A 238 30.37 -25.92 47.65
N TYR A 239 31.04 -26.42 46.61
CA TYR A 239 31.82 -27.65 46.69
C TYR A 239 32.93 -27.54 47.74
N LEU A 240 33.68 -26.43 47.78
CA LEU A 240 34.72 -26.20 48.77
C LEU A 240 34.17 -26.12 50.21
N LEU A 241 33.01 -25.47 50.41
CA LEU A 241 32.34 -25.40 51.72
C LEU A 241 31.91 -26.78 52.21
N THR A 242 31.20 -27.54 51.38
CA THR A 242 30.71 -28.88 51.74
C THR A 242 31.85 -29.87 51.96
N SER A 243 32.96 -29.72 51.23
CA SER A 243 34.17 -30.52 51.44
C SER A 243 34.79 -30.28 52.82
N ARG A 244 34.78 -29.05 53.33
CA ARG A 244 35.30 -28.73 54.67
C ARG A 244 34.42 -29.28 55.79
N VAL A 245 33.09 -29.13 55.66
CA VAL A 245 32.14 -29.64 56.66
C VAL A 245 32.24 -31.16 56.83
N ASN A 246 32.43 -31.90 55.74
CA ASN A 246 32.58 -33.36 55.78
C ASN A 246 33.92 -33.83 56.41
N ILE A 247 34.93 -32.95 56.47
CA ILE A 247 36.20 -33.24 57.18
C ILE A 247 36.01 -33.10 58.69
N ASP A 248 35.25 -32.09 59.14
CA ASP A 248 34.98 -31.85 60.56
C ASP A 248 34.03 -32.89 61.19
N GLU A 249 33.08 -33.48 60.44
CA GLU A 249 32.23 -34.58 60.95
C GLU A 249 32.96 -35.92 61.12
N LYS A 250 34.15 -36.09 60.51
CA LYS A 250 34.94 -37.35 60.57
C LYS A 250 36.12 -37.29 61.54
N SER A 251 36.33 -36.15 62.20
CA SER A 251 37.34 -35.90 63.23
C SER A 251 36.72 -36.10 64.62
#